data_AF-A0A3M8AZ15-F1
#
_entry.id   AF-A0A3M8AZ15-F1
#
_cell.length_a   1.000
_cell.length_b   1.000
_cell.length_c   1.000
_cell.angle_alpha   90.00
_cell.angle_beta   90.00
_cell.angle_gamma   90.00
#
_symmetry.space_group_name_H-M   'P 1'
#
loop_
_entity.id
_entity.type
_entity.pdbx_description
1 polymer ?
#
loop_
_entity_poly.entity_id
_entity_poly.type
_entity_poly.pdbx_seq_one_letter_code
_entity_poly.pdbx_strand_id
1 'polypeptide(L)' 'MTASPLHAEIGGIFVAVRDIDAAYRFLEELGVELTSPIQHGHWFTFKDPDGNALMAAKC' A
#
# COMPACT_ATOMS: atom_id res chain seq x y z
N MET A 1 -35.19 -6.47 7.48
CA MET A 1 -34.34 -5.27 7.41
C MET A 1 -33.00 -5.73 6.85
N THR A 2 -32.70 -5.42 5.59
CA THR A 2 -31.41 -5.75 4.98
C THR A 2 -30.39 -4.68 5.39
N ALA A 3 -29.25 -5.09 5.93
CA ALA A 3 -28.15 -4.19 6.23
C ALA A 3 -27.68 -3.46 4.95
N SER A 4 -27.11 -2.26 5.12
CA SER A 4 -26.50 -1.50 4.02
C SER A 4 -25.49 -2.39 3.27
N PRO A 5 -25.51 -2.42 1.93
CA PRO A 5 -24.50 -3.15 1.15
C PRO A 5 -23.12 -2.48 1.20
N LEU A 6 -23.03 -1.29 1.78
CA LEU A 6 -21.80 -0.52 1.92
C LEU A 6 -21.32 -0.57 3.37
N HIS A 7 -20.06 -0.96 3.55
CA HIS A 7 -19.30 -0.70 4.78
C HIS A 7 -18.70 0.72 4.70
N ALA A 8 -18.86 1.50 5.77
CA ALA A 8 -18.32 2.85 5.87
C ALA A 8 -16.84 2.84 6.29
N GLU A 9 -16.02 2.06 5.57
CA GLU A 9 -14.61 1.82 5.86
C GLU A 9 -13.79 1.94 4.57
N ILE A 10 -12.61 2.55 4.66
CA ILE A 10 -11.68 2.62 3.53
C ILE A 10 -10.98 1.28 3.42
N GLY A 11 -11.32 0.48 2.40
CA GLY A 11 -10.77 -0.87 2.23
C GLY A 11 -9.28 -0.93 1.82
N GLY A 12 -8.74 0.15 1.27
CA GLY A 12 -7.33 0.26 0.90
C GLY A 12 -7.04 1.51 0.08
N ILE A 13 -5.80 1.99 0.15
CA ILE A 13 -5.33 3.16 -0.59
C ILE A 13 -4.29 2.72 -1.61
N PHE A 14 -4.46 3.16 -2.85
CA PHE A 14 -3.53 2.92 -3.94
C PHE A 14 -2.63 4.14 -4.18
N VAL A 15 -1.33 3.90 -4.27
CA VAL A 15 -0.31 4.91 -4.56
C VAL A 15 0.38 4.55 -5.87
N ALA A 16 0.17 5.37 -6.90
CA ALA A 16 0.85 5.22 -8.17
C ALA A 16 2.33 5.60 -8.03
N VAL A 17 3.24 4.72 -8.46
CA VAL A 17 4.68 4.99 -8.50
C VAL A 17 5.23 4.83 -9.92
N ARG A 18 6.28 5.58 -10.25
CA ARG A 18 6.95 5.50 -11.56
C ARG A 18 8.06 4.45 -11.57
N ASP A 19 8.73 4.31 -10.43
CA ASP A 19 9.83 3.38 -10.22
C ASP A 19 9.57 2.63 -8.92
N ILE A 20 9.32 1.32 -9.04
CA ILE A 20 8.90 0.48 -7.92
C ILE A 20 10.07 0.16 -6.99
N ASP A 21 11.27 -0.01 -7.55
CA ASP A 21 12.48 -0.35 -6.80
C ASP A 21 12.96 0.87 -6.00
N ALA A 22 12.94 2.05 -6.62
CA ALA A 22 13.27 3.30 -5.93
C ALA A 22 12.27 3.62 -4.81
N ALA A 23 10.97 3.41 -5.05
CA ALA A 23 9.94 3.62 -4.03
C ALA A 23 10.09 2.66 -2.84
N TYR A 24 10.37 1.39 -3.12
CA TYR A 24 10.57 0.37 -2.08
C TYR A 24 11.77 0.70 -1.19
N ARG A 25 12.93 0.99 -1.79
CA ARG A 25 14.15 1.37 -1.05
C ARG A 25 13.96 2.64 -0.24
N PHE A 26 13.29 3.64 -0.80
CA PHE A 26 13.03 4.89 -0.09
C PHE A 26 12.22 4.66 1.19
N LEU A 27 11.18 3.82 1.14
CA LEU A 27 10.36 3.49 2.31
C LEU A 27 11.10 2.58 3.31
N GLU A 28 11.96 1.68 2.82
CA GLU A 28 12.85 0.86 3.64
C GLU A 28 13.83 1.75 4.44
N GLU A 29 14.48 2.70 3.78
CA GLU A 29 15.41 3.66 4.40
C GLU A 29 14.73 4.57 5.42
N LEU A 30 13.45 4.91 5.19
CA LEU A 30 12.63 5.65 6.15
C LEU A 30 12.18 4.81 7.37
N GLY A 31 12.42 3.50 7.36
CA GLY A 31 11.99 2.60 8.44
C GLY A 31 10.49 2.36 8.49
N VAL A 32 9.80 2.50 7.35
CA VAL A 32 8.36 2.23 7.23
C VAL A 32 8.11 0.72 7.30
N GLU A 33 6.99 0.30 7.89
CA GLU A 33 6.61 -1.11 7.95
C GLU A 33 6.20 -1.61 6.55
N LEU A 34 7.14 -2.23 5.85
CA LEU A 34 6.87 -2.95 4.59
C LEU A 34 6.20 -4.30 4.92
N THR A 35 4.96 -4.47 4.50
CA THR A 35 4.16 -5.68 4.79
C THR A 35 4.32 -6.75 3.73
N SER A 36 4.79 -6.38 2.54
CA SER A 36 5.20 -7.33 1.50
C SER A 36 6.41 -6.81 0.71
N PRO A 37 7.23 -7.73 0.15
CA PRO A 37 8.23 -7.35 -0.85
C PRO A 37 7.57 -6.95 -2.17
N ILE A 38 8.37 -6.46 -3.13
CA ILE A 38 7.90 -6.20 -4.48
C ILE A 38 7.41 -7.51 -5.13
N GLN A 39 6.12 -7.56 -5.43
CA GLN A 39 5.45 -8.67 -6.07
C GLN A 39 5.47 -8.49 -7.60
N HIS A 40 6.05 -9.48 -8.27
CA HIS A 40 6.15 -9.55 -9.73
C HIS A 40 6.78 -8.32 -10.40
N GLY A 41 7.54 -7.49 -9.67
CA GLY A 41 8.08 -6.23 -10.19
C GLY A 41 7.04 -5.12 -10.42
N HIS A 42 5.85 -5.25 -9.83
CA HIS A 42 4.72 -4.36 -10.11
C HIS A 42 4.20 -3.63 -8.88
N TRP A 43 4.16 -4.25 -7.71
CA TRP A 43 3.58 -3.63 -6.52
C TRP A 43 4.15 -4.16 -5.22
N PHE A 44 4.00 -3.40 -4.14
CA PHE A 44 4.25 -3.85 -2.77
C PHE A 44 3.27 -3.17 -1.81
N THR A 45 3.18 -3.68 -0.59
CA THR A 45 2.32 -3.11 0.45
C THR A 45 3.13 -2.67 1.65
N PHE A 46 2.67 -1.62 2.31
CA PHE A 46 3.28 -1.06 3.49
C PHE A 46 2.21 -0.44 4.39
N LYS A 47 2.56 -0.14 5.65
CA LYS A 47 1.69 0.61 6.54
C LYS A 47 2.19 2.02 6.75
N ASP A 48 1.26 2.96 6.83
CA ASP A 48 1.57 4.29 7.34
C ASP A 48 1.71 4.26 8.89
N PRO A 49 2.15 5.37 9.52
CA PRO A 49 2.25 5.44 10.97
C PRO A 49 0.94 5.23 11.73
N ASP A 50 -0.21 5.43 11.07
CA ASP A 50 -1.55 5.21 11.64
C ASP A 50 -2.00 3.75 11.52
N GLY A 51 -1.21 2.90 10.85
CA GLY A 51 -1.47 1.48 10.65
C GLY A 51 -2.36 1.15 9.46
N ASN A 52 -2.69 2.12 8.61
CA ASN A 52 -3.47 1.88 7.40
C ASN A 52 -2.64 1.06 6.40
N ALA A 53 -3.27 0.14 5.68
CA ALA A 53 -2.61 -0.61 4.63
C ALA A 53 -2.67 0.16 3.30
N LEU A 54 -1.49 0.46 2.74
CA LEU A 54 -1.33 1.09 1.43
C LEU A 54 -0.67 0.12 0.45
N MET A 55 -1.06 0.23 -0.83
CA MET A 55 -0.45 -0.50 -1.94
C MET A 55 0.22 0.50 -2.88
N ALA A 56 1.54 0.42 -3.02
CA ALA A 56 2.27 1.13 -4.05
C ALA A 56 2.37 0.23 -5.29
N ALA A 57 1.99 0.74 -6.47
CA ALA A 57 2.18 0.00 -7.71
C ALA A 57 2.67 0.86 -8.86
N LYS A 58 3.48 0.23 -9.72
CA LYS A 58 3.98 0.81 -10.94
C LYS A 58 2.85 0.93 -11.96
N CYS A 59 2.64 2.14 -12.47
CA CYS A 59 1.78 2.40 -13.62
C CYS A 59 2.54 2.29 -14.94
#